data_AF-A0A5A7Q601-F1
#
_entry.id   AF-A0A5A7Q601-F1
#
_cell.length_a   1.000
_cell.length_b   1.000
_cell.length_c   1.000
_cell.angle_alpha   90.00
_cell.angle_beta   90.00
_cell.angle_gamma   90.00
#
_symmetry.space_group_name_H-M   'P 1'
#
loop_
_entity.id
_entity.type
_entity.pdbx_description
1 polymer ?
#
loop_
_entity_poly.entity_id
_entity_poly.type
_entity_poly.pdbx_seq_one_letter_code
_entity_poly.pdbx_strand_id
1 'polypeptide(L)'
;MNILSKTTSLFLLILLFQTTQSIIFNITNNCPYTIWPAAVPGGGRRLDPGHNWTISFLDGPRAAKIWARTNCTFDSSGRGRCLTGDCDGQLACGSYGAAPRTTAEYGLNSFGHIDYYDISVMNGFNVPVEFSPTTNGCTRPVRCPVDLTRDCLAQLRTPGGLRPCRQTWTINVPAGTSGVRIWARTGCSFDESGHGQCQTSDCNRQLQCQGYDASRNTLVEYALNQFNNLDFFDISLVDGFNIPMEFSPENSEGCTRGIECTTDINGQCPNDLQAPG
;
A
#
# COMPACT_ATOMS: atom_id res chain seq x y z
N MET A 1 -56.59 37.72 50.81
CA MET A 1 -55.22 37.33 51.21
C MET A 1 -54.98 35.93 50.64
N ASN A 2 -54.36 35.85 49.46
CA ASN A 2 -54.13 34.59 48.76
C ASN A 2 -52.69 34.13 49.03
N ILE A 3 -52.53 32.97 49.64
CA ILE A 3 -51.23 32.33 49.89
C ILE A 3 -50.85 31.58 48.61
N LEU A 4 -49.86 32.11 47.88
CA LEU A 4 -49.27 31.45 46.71
C LEU A 4 -48.27 30.38 47.18
N SER A 5 -48.63 29.12 46.95
CA SER A 5 -47.77 27.94 47.13
C SER A 5 -46.65 27.95 46.07
N LYS A 6 -45.39 27.89 46.52
CA LYS A 6 -44.21 27.73 45.65
C LYS A 6 -43.94 26.24 45.43
N THR A 7 -44.20 25.75 44.23
CA THR A 7 -43.76 24.43 43.76
C THR A 7 -42.32 24.53 43.26
N THR A 8 -41.38 23.94 43.98
CA THR A 8 -40.01 23.73 43.53
C THR A 8 -39.97 22.55 42.56
N SER A 9 -39.81 22.83 41.26
CA SER A 9 -39.62 21.82 40.22
C SER A 9 -38.17 21.33 40.24
N LEU A 10 -37.97 20.07 40.63
CA LEU A 10 -36.66 19.40 40.63
C LEU A 10 -36.39 18.82 39.22
N PHE A 11 -35.61 19.53 38.40
CA PHE A 11 -35.15 19.03 37.10
C PHE A 11 -34.13 17.89 37.33
N LEU A 12 -34.53 16.65 37.04
CA LEU A 12 -33.64 15.49 37.03
C LEU A 12 -32.80 15.53 35.74
N LEU A 13 -31.53 15.93 35.85
CA LEU A 13 -30.57 15.94 34.74
C LEU A 13 -30.09 14.50 34.48
N ILE A 14 -30.65 13.83 33.47
CA ILE A 14 -30.21 12.49 33.04
C ILE A 14 -28.87 12.65 32.32
N LEU A 15 -27.78 12.25 32.98
CA LEU A 15 -26.45 12.12 32.39
C LEU A 15 -26.45 10.93 31.42
N LEU A 16 -26.61 11.21 30.13
CA LEU A 16 -26.37 10.23 29.06
C LEU A 16 -24.86 9.96 28.99
N PHE A 17 -24.41 8.85 29.56
CA PHE A 17 -23.05 8.35 29.35
C PHE A 17 -22.92 7.87 27.90
N GLN A 18 -22.30 8.67 27.05
CA GLN A 18 -21.93 8.22 25.72
C GLN A 18 -20.68 7.34 25.82
N THR A 19 -20.83 6.04 25.60
CA THR A 19 -19.70 5.13 25.45
C THR A 19 -19.10 5.32 24.07
N THR A 20 -18.04 6.13 23.96
CA THR A 20 -17.27 6.24 22.72
C THR A 20 -16.45 4.97 22.54
N GLN A 21 -16.77 4.15 21.54
CA GLN A 21 -15.90 3.05 21.15
C GLN A 21 -14.67 3.60 20.41
N SER A 22 -13.48 3.24 20.87
CA SER A 22 -12.24 3.57 20.17
C SER A 22 -11.68 2.35 19.45
N ILE A 23 -11.18 2.55 18.23
CA ILE A 23 -10.41 1.53 17.50
C ILE A 23 -8.97 1.59 18.02
N ILE A 24 -8.43 0.44 18.43
CA ILE A 24 -7.13 0.32 19.08
C ILE A 24 -6.21 -0.55 18.24
N PHE A 25 -5.01 -0.05 17.93
CA PHE A 25 -3.93 -0.84 17.36
C PHE A 25 -2.86 -1.07 18.41
N ASN A 26 -2.50 -2.34 18.61
CA ASN A 26 -1.39 -2.74 19.45
C ASN A 26 -0.20 -3.15 18.57
N ILE A 27 0.84 -2.33 18.54
CA ILE A 27 2.03 -2.51 17.72
C ILE A 27 3.10 -3.18 18.58
N THR A 28 3.41 -4.44 18.31
CA THR A 28 4.35 -5.25 19.10
C THR A 28 5.62 -5.54 18.31
N ASN A 29 6.80 -5.39 18.93
CA ASN A 29 8.06 -5.83 18.31
C ASN A 29 8.43 -7.23 18.78
N ASN A 30 8.24 -8.21 17.90
CA ASN A 30 8.71 -9.57 18.10
C ASN A 30 10.08 -9.84 17.44
N CYS A 31 10.71 -8.82 16.85
CA CYS A 31 12.05 -8.95 16.27
C CYS A 31 13.10 -9.05 17.38
N PRO A 32 14.24 -9.72 17.13
CA PRO A 32 15.35 -9.80 18.08
C PRO A 32 16.19 -8.50 18.15
N TYR A 33 15.71 -7.40 17.57
CA TYR A 33 16.37 -6.11 17.52
C TYR A 33 15.38 -4.96 17.72
N THR A 34 15.88 -3.79 18.14
CA THR A 34 15.07 -2.58 18.29
C THR A 34 14.56 -2.10 16.93
N ILE A 35 13.28 -1.73 16.89
CA ILE A 35 12.66 -1.02 15.77
C ILE A 35 12.14 0.34 16.22
N TRP A 36 11.86 1.20 15.27
CA TRP A 36 11.16 2.46 15.50
C TRP A 36 9.88 2.46 14.68
N PRO A 37 8.79 1.84 15.16
CA PRO A 37 7.51 1.89 14.45
C PRO A 37 7.09 3.34 14.21
N ALA A 38 6.44 3.53 13.08
CA ALA A 38 5.89 4.79 12.60
C ALA A 38 4.47 4.54 12.13
N ALA A 39 3.60 5.53 12.34
CA ALA A 39 2.21 5.50 11.96
C ALA A 39 1.79 6.88 11.45
N VAL A 40 1.08 6.92 10.32
CA VAL A 40 0.46 8.14 9.82
C VAL A 40 -1.01 7.85 9.56
N PRO A 41 -1.92 8.42 10.36
CA PRO A 41 -1.67 9.20 11.58
C PRO A 41 -1.14 8.33 12.75
N GLY A 42 -0.43 8.95 13.70
CA GLY A 42 -0.01 8.29 14.96
C GLY A 42 1.39 8.66 15.46
N GLY A 43 2.28 9.13 14.59
CA GLY A 43 3.65 9.53 14.93
C GLY A 43 4.63 8.37 14.88
N GLY A 44 5.47 8.22 15.89
CA GLY A 44 6.46 7.14 15.95
C GLY A 44 7.26 7.16 17.24
N ARG A 45 7.84 6.01 17.61
CA ARG A 45 8.64 5.87 18.83
C ARG A 45 9.62 4.72 18.73
N ARG A 46 10.62 4.70 19.61
CA ARG A 46 11.53 3.56 19.81
C ARG A 46 10.80 2.41 20.49
N LEU A 47 11.05 1.19 20.03
CA LEU A 47 10.41 -0.01 20.56
C LEU A 47 11.38 -1.19 20.55
N ASP A 48 11.81 -1.59 21.76
CA ASP A 48 12.73 -2.71 21.98
C ASP A 48 12.07 -4.08 21.77
N PRO A 49 12.85 -5.16 21.63
CA PRO A 49 12.30 -6.51 21.60
C PRO A 49 11.31 -6.77 22.74
N GLY A 50 10.16 -7.36 22.41
CA GLY A 50 9.09 -7.71 23.35
C GLY A 50 8.25 -6.53 23.85
N HIS A 51 8.57 -5.29 23.50
CA HIS A 51 7.76 -4.14 23.89
C HIS A 51 6.54 -3.97 22.98
N ASN A 52 5.65 -3.06 23.35
CA ASN A 52 4.50 -2.69 22.54
C ASN A 52 4.19 -1.19 22.59
N TRP A 53 3.39 -0.75 21.63
CA TRP A 53 2.87 0.62 21.52
C TRP A 53 1.44 0.59 21.06
N THR A 54 0.58 1.24 21.84
CA THR A 54 -0.83 1.41 21.50
C THR A 54 -1.07 2.76 20.85
N ILE A 55 -1.78 2.75 19.72
CA ILE A 55 -2.44 3.93 19.15
C ILE A 55 -3.95 3.70 19.12
N SER A 56 -4.73 4.75 19.33
CA SER A 56 -6.19 4.67 19.37
C SER A 56 -6.84 5.80 18.58
N PHE A 57 -7.99 5.50 17.99
CA PHE A 57 -8.78 6.43 17.19
C PHE A 57 -10.23 6.44 17.68
N LEU A 58 -10.82 7.62 17.79
CA LEU A 58 -12.25 7.77 18.09
C LEU A 58 -13.09 7.53 16.83
N ASP A 59 -12.68 8.16 15.73
CA ASP A 59 -13.12 7.86 14.37
C ASP A 59 -11.87 7.51 13.57
N GLY A 60 -11.86 6.33 12.97
CA GLY A 60 -10.65 5.76 12.36
C GLY A 60 -10.31 6.45 11.03
N PRO A 61 -9.02 6.60 10.67
CA PRO A 61 -8.64 7.18 9.38
C PRO A 61 -9.14 6.31 8.21
N ARG A 62 -9.60 6.97 7.13
CA ARG A 62 -9.99 6.31 5.88
C ARG A 62 -8.80 5.80 5.05
N ALA A 63 -7.61 6.34 5.30
CA ALA A 63 -6.36 5.90 4.70
C ALA A 63 -5.22 6.15 5.68
N ALA A 64 -4.57 5.09 6.14
CA ALA A 64 -3.51 5.14 7.12
C ALA A 64 -2.48 4.04 6.91
N LYS A 65 -1.28 4.28 7.44
CA LYS A 65 -0.14 3.40 7.26
C LYS A 65 0.63 3.23 8.55
N ILE A 66 1.01 2.00 8.87
CA ILE A 66 1.98 1.66 9.93
C ILE A 66 3.16 0.94 9.28
N TRP A 67 4.38 1.27 9.68
CA TRP A 67 5.59 0.57 9.22
C TRP A 67 6.68 0.56 10.29
N ALA A 68 7.61 -0.38 10.20
CA ALA A 68 8.79 -0.42 11.04
C ALA A 68 9.95 0.35 10.38
N ARG A 69 10.74 1.04 11.19
CA ARG A 69 12.02 1.65 10.79
C ARG A 69 13.17 0.96 11.51
N THR A 70 14.31 0.85 10.84
CA THR A 70 15.47 0.11 11.36
C THR A 70 16.72 0.97 11.41
N ASN A 71 17.61 0.61 12.34
CA ASN A 71 18.92 1.23 12.54
C ASN A 71 18.83 2.77 12.57
N CYS A 72 17.99 3.28 13.47
CA CYS A 72 17.75 4.71 13.62
C CYS A 72 18.60 5.32 14.72
N THR A 73 18.99 6.58 14.52
CA THR A 73 19.59 7.42 15.55
C THR A 73 18.82 8.73 15.58
N PHE A 74 18.42 9.18 16.77
CA PHE A 74 17.72 10.45 16.99
C PHE A 74 18.38 11.23 18.13
N ASP A 75 18.40 12.55 18.01
CA ASP A 75 18.77 13.47 19.07
C ASP A 75 17.64 13.65 20.10
N SER A 76 17.88 14.46 21.13
CA SER A 76 16.90 14.74 22.18
C SER A 76 15.67 15.51 21.71
N SER A 77 15.73 16.14 20.53
CA SER A 77 14.59 16.79 19.87
C SER A 77 13.79 15.84 18.98
N GLY A 78 14.20 14.57 18.89
CA GLY A 78 13.57 13.58 18.03
C GLY A 78 13.95 13.74 16.56
N ARG A 79 15.04 14.43 16.24
CA ARG A 79 15.54 14.58 14.86
C ARG A 79 16.74 13.67 14.63
N GLY A 80 16.85 13.10 13.43
CA GLY A 80 17.88 12.13 13.14
C GLY A 80 17.66 11.43 11.80
N ARG A 81 17.96 10.13 11.77
CA ARG A 81 17.84 9.32 10.55
C ARG A 81 17.68 7.85 10.86
N CYS A 82 16.89 7.16 10.05
CA CYS A 82 16.81 5.70 9.97
C CYS A 82 17.46 5.17 8.69
N LEU A 83 17.97 3.93 8.74
CA LEU A 83 18.47 3.25 7.55
C LEU A 83 17.34 2.90 6.58
N THR A 84 16.21 2.42 7.11
CA THR A 84 15.01 2.08 6.32
C THR A 84 13.77 2.71 6.92
N GLY A 85 12.81 3.08 6.08
CA GLY A 85 11.53 3.67 6.51
C GLY A 85 11.61 5.09 7.08
N ASP A 86 12.72 5.81 6.90
CA ASP A 86 12.91 7.16 7.44
C ASP A 86 11.82 8.14 6.99
N CYS A 87 11.29 8.97 7.89
CA CYS A 87 10.22 9.92 7.61
C CYS A 87 10.72 11.36 7.85
N ASP A 88 11.52 11.86 6.90
CA ASP A 88 12.12 13.19 6.94
C ASP A 88 12.95 13.46 8.20
N GLY A 89 13.65 12.42 8.66
CA GLY A 89 14.50 12.46 9.85
C GLY A 89 13.74 12.67 11.18
N GLN A 90 12.42 12.50 11.22
CA GLN A 90 11.62 12.70 12.44
C GLN A 90 11.39 11.40 13.22
N LEU A 91 11.48 11.44 14.54
CA LEU A 91 11.06 10.31 15.40
C LEU A 91 9.54 10.13 15.33
N ALA A 92 8.79 11.23 15.45
CA ALA A 92 7.34 11.26 15.30
C ALA A 92 6.97 11.61 13.86
N CYS A 93 6.66 10.61 13.05
CA CYS A 93 6.38 10.82 11.62
C CYS A 93 5.08 11.60 11.41
N GLY A 94 5.16 12.70 10.66
CA GLY A 94 4.02 13.39 10.06
C GLY A 94 3.81 13.04 8.58
N SER A 95 4.83 12.47 7.94
CA SER A 95 4.87 12.08 6.54
C SER A 95 5.11 10.58 6.41
N TYR A 96 4.79 10.06 5.22
CA TYR A 96 5.12 8.69 4.87
C TYR A 96 6.64 8.51 4.72
N GLY A 97 7.15 7.40 5.25
CA GLY A 97 8.58 7.07 5.19
C GLY A 97 9.10 6.68 3.81
N ALA A 98 10.41 6.78 3.64
CA ALA A 98 11.13 6.36 2.44
C ALA A 98 11.22 4.82 2.31
N ALA A 99 11.36 4.36 1.08
CA ALA A 99 11.70 2.96 0.78
C ALA A 99 13.14 2.62 1.23
N PRO A 100 13.45 1.35 1.57
CA PRO A 100 12.53 0.21 1.58
C PRO A 100 11.71 0.12 2.87
N ARG A 101 10.42 -0.22 2.76
CA ARG A 101 9.57 -0.49 3.94
C ARG A 101 8.39 -1.40 3.64
N THR A 102 8.24 -2.44 4.46
CA THR A 102 7.00 -3.21 4.54
C THR A 102 5.95 -2.34 5.23
N THR A 103 4.77 -2.21 4.65
CA THR A 103 3.74 -1.29 5.12
C THR A 103 2.46 -2.05 5.44
N ALA A 104 1.90 -1.84 6.63
CA ALA A 104 0.52 -2.21 6.93
C ALA A 104 -0.39 -1.02 6.58
N GLU A 105 -1.30 -1.21 5.63
CA GLU A 105 -2.23 -0.19 5.15
C GLU A 105 -3.63 -0.49 5.67
N TYR A 106 -4.38 0.55 6.05
CA TYR A 106 -5.74 0.37 6.53
C TYR A 106 -6.63 1.59 6.31
N GLY A 107 -7.91 1.33 6.14
CA GLY A 107 -9.00 2.32 6.11
C GLY A 107 -10.13 1.84 6.99
N LEU A 108 -10.47 2.62 8.02
CA LEU A 108 -11.48 2.26 9.01
C LEU A 108 -12.81 2.89 8.69
N ASN A 109 -13.90 2.21 9.07
CA ASN A 109 -15.29 2.66 8.87
C ASN A 109 -15.52 3.22 7.46
N SER A 110 -15.02 2.50 6.45
CA SER A 110 -15.03 2.93 5.06
C SER A 110 -16.35 2.57 4.37
N PHE A 111 -16.34 2.26 3.07
CA PHE A 111 -17.56 1.97 2.33
C PHE A 111 -18.34 0.81 2.97
N GLY A 112 -19.62 1.03 3.27
CA GLY A 112 -20.48 0.04 3.92
C GLY A 112 -20.18 -0.20 5.41
N HIS A 113 -19.46 0.69 6.10
CA HIS A 113 -19.03 0.52 7.50
C HIS A 113 -18.10 -0.67 7.72
N ILE A 114 -17.30 -0.98 6.70
CA ILE A 114 -16.32 -2.07 6.73
C ILE A 114 -14.91 -1.46 6.84
N ASP A 115 -14.07 -2.12 7.63
CA ASP A 115 -12.66 -1.83 7.72
C ASP A 115 -11.91 -2.61 6.63
N TYR A 116 -11.02 -1.93 5.91
CA TYR A 116 -10.10 -2.53 4.95
C TYR A 116 -8.69 -2.48 5.51
N TYR A 117 -7.93 -3.55 5.32
CA TYR A 117 -6.53 -3.61 5.71
C TYR A 117 -5.76 -4.60 4.85
N ASP A 118 -4.49 -4.31 4.62
CA ASP A 118 -3.58 -5.15 3.87
C ASP A 118 -2.13 -4.93 4.32
N ILE A 119 -1.23 -5.75 3.79
CA ILE A 119 0.21 -5.55 3.89
C ILE A 119 0.75 -5.33 2.48
N SER A 120 1.42 -4.21 2.28
CA SER A 120 2.02 -3.81 1.03
C SER A 120 3.55 -3.83 1.11
N VAL A 121 4.17 -4.47 0.11
CA VAL A 121 5.62 -4.42 -0.16
C VAL A 121 5.94 -3.57 -1.39
N MET A 122 4.97 -2.76 -1.86
CA MET A 122 5.12 -1.90 -3.04
C MET A 122 6.24 -0.87 -2.87
N ASN A 123 6.54 -0.45 -1.64
CA ASN A 123 7.65 0.44 -1.29
C ASN A 123 8.87 -0.32 -0.77
N GLY A 124 9.01 -1.59 -1.15
CA GLY A 124 10.07 -2.48 -0.71
C GLY A 124 9.70 -3.28 0.52
N PHE A 125 10.67 -4.02 1.03
CA PHE A 125 10.53 -4.85 2.21
C PHE A 125 11.69 -4.56 3.16
N ASN A 126 11.43 -4.49 4.46
CA ASN A 126 12.52 -4.33 5.45
C ASN A 126 12.33 -5.25 6.66
N VAL A 127 11.11 -5.29 7.23
CA VAL A 127 10.79 -6.08 8.41
C VAL A 127 9.56 -6.94 8.09
N PRO A 128 9.54 -8.25 8.45
CA PRO A 128 8.34 -9.07 8.37
C PRO A 128 7.22 -8.48 9.24
N VAL A 129 6.00 -8.45 8.71
CA VAL A 129 4.83 -7.88 9.41
C VAL A 129 3.69 -8.90 9.44
N GLU A 130 3.01 -8.95 10.57
CA GLU A 130 1.69 -9.52 10.70
C GLU A 130 0.72 -8.40 11.08
N PHE A 131 -0.43 -8.36 10.42
CA PHE A 131 -1.51 -7.45 10.72
C PHE A 131 -2.81 -8.24 10.90
N SER A 132 -3.30 -8.27 12.13
CA SER A 132 -4.37 -9.17 12.54
C SER A 132 -5.44 -8.45 13.34
N PRO A 133 -6.73 -8.64 13.01
CA PRO A 133 -7.83 -8.19 13.87
C PRO A 133 -7.84 -8.97 15.18
N THR A 134 -8.17 -8.29 16.28
CA THR A 134 -8.22 -8.89 17.62
C THR A 134 -9.62 -8.91 18.23
N THR A 135 -10.61 -8.30 17.57
CA THR A 135 -11.98 -8.13 18.08
C THR A 135 -13.01 -8.27 16.95
N ASN A 136 -14.30 -8.15 17.28
CA ASN A 136 -15.43 -8.06 16.33
C ASN A 136 -15.61 -9.28 15.41
N GLY A 137 -15.10 -10.45 15.79
CA GLY A 137 -15.32 -11.71 15.07
C GLY A 137 -14.54 -11.86 13.75
N CYS A 138 -13.76 -10.87 13.34
CA CYS A 138 -12.80 -11.03 12.24
C CYS A 138 -11.56 -11.76 12.79
N THR A 139 -11.18 -12.87 12.17
CA THR A 139 -10.12 -13.76 12.68
C THR A 139 -8.98 -14.00 11.70
N ARG A 140 -9.08 -13.49 10.47
CA ARG A 140 -8.13 -13.80 9.41
C ARG A 140 -6.95 -12.82 9.44
N PRO A 141 -5.73 -13.27 9.79
CA PRO A 141 -4.56 -12.41 9.76
C PRO A 141 -4.07 -12.18 8.32
N VAL A 142 -3.48 -11.02 8.05
CA VAL A 142 -2.63 -10.79 6.87
C VAL A 142 -1.19 -10.85 7.32
N ARG A 143 -0.35 -11.60 6.61
CA ARG A 143 1.02 -11.87 7.01
C ARG A 143 1.96 -11.72 5.81
N CYS A 144 3.08 -11.05 6.01
CA CYS A 144 4.26 -11.15 5.17
C CYS A 144 5.41 -11.69 6.05
N PRO A 145 5.40 -13.00 6.36
CA PRO A 145 6.26 -13.57 7.40
C PRO A 145 7.66 -13.91 6.89
N VAL A 146 7.84 -13.98 5.57
CA VAL A 146 9.09 -14.39 4.95
C VAL A 146 10.04 -13.21 4.91
N ASP A 147 11.27 -13.42 5.38
CA ASP A 147 12.37 -12.54 5.04
C ASP A 147 12.66 -12.70 3.54
N LEU A 148 11.97 -11.88 2.74
CA LEU A 148 12.07 -11.89 1.28
C LEU A 148 13.53 -11.72 0.82
N THR A 149 14.44 -11.21 1.65
CA THR A 149 15.84 -10.95 1.26
C THR A 149 16.61 -12.22 0.86
N ARG A 150 16.23 -13.39 1.41
CA ARG A 150 16.94 -14.65 1.16
C ARG A 150 16.75 -15.19 -0.25
N ASP A 151 15.53 -15.09 -0.78
CA ASP A 151 15.13 -15.65 -2.08
C ASP A 151 15.00 -14.58 -3.19
N CYS A 152 15.28 -13.32 -2.86
CA CYS A 152 15.18 -12.21 -3.80
C CYS A 152 16.39 -12.07 -4.72
N LEU A 153 16.13 -11.63 -5.96
CA LEU A 153 17.15 -11.26 -6.94
C LEU A 153 18.18 -10.32 -6.31
N ALA A 154 19.47 -10.60 -6.50
CA ALA A 154 20.56 -9.80 -5.94
C ALA A 154 20.44 -8.29 -6.26
N GLN A 155 19.84 -7.96 -7.39
CA GLN A 155 19.63 -6.59 -7.88
C GLN A 155 18.64 -5.77 -7.02
N LEU A 156 17.75 -6.44 -6.27
CA LEU A 156 16.74 -5.80 -5.43
C LEU A 156 17.21 -5.62 -3.98
N ARG A 157 18.33 -6.24 -3.59
CA ARG A 157 18.89 -6.11 -2.24
C ARG A 157 19.46 -4.72 -2.01
N THR A 158 19.19 -4.15 -0.84
CA THR A 158 19.71 -2.86 -0.38
C THR A 158 20.02 -2.94 1.12
N PRO A 159 20.86 -2.05 1.69
CA PRO A 159 21.08 -2.06 3.13
C PRO A 159 19.75 -2.05 3.92
N GLY A 160 19.58 -3.04 4.81
CA GLY A 160 18.42 -3.17 5.68
C GLY A 160 17.12 -3.67 5.03
N GLY A 161 17.14 -4.12 3.76
CA GLY A 161 15.94 -4.67 3.13
C GLY A 161 16.03 -4.91 1.62
N LEU A 162 14.87 -4.87 0.97
CA LEU A 162 14.69 -4.97 -0.48
C LEU A 162 14.11 -3.67 -1.01
N ARG A 163 14.72 -3.14 -2.07
CA ARG A 163 14.15 -2.03 -2.83
C ARG A 163 12.78 -2.48 -3.36
N PRO A 164 11.84 -1.55 -3.53
CA PRO A 164 10.60 -1.85 -4.23
C PRO A 164 10.89 -2.46 -5.59
N CYS A 165 10.09 -3.45 -6.00
CA CYS A 165 10.01 -3.88 -7.39
C CYS A 165 9.27 -2.84 -8.25
N ARG A 166 9.64 -1.55 -8.12
CA ARG A 166 9.13 -0.47 -8.98
C ARG A 166 10.21 -0.17 -9.98
N GLN A 167 10.07 -0.74 -11.17
CA GLN A 167 10.75 -0.25 -12.36
C GLN A 167 9.78 0.69 -13.06
N THR A 168 10.14 1.97 -13.14
CA THR A 168 9.40 2.93 -13.94
C THR A 168 9.97 2.91 -15.35
N TRP A 169 9.10 2.68 -16.33
CA TRP A 169 9.42 2.88 -17.72
C TRP A 169 8.68 4.12 -18.21
N THR A 170 9.40 5.23 -18.38
CA THR A 170 8.85 6.45 -19.00
C THR A 170 8.84 6.26 -20.51
N ILE A 171 7.65 6.44 -21.10
CA ILE A 171 7.46 6.38 -22.55
C ILE A 171 7.07 7.77 -23.03
N ASN A 172 7.86 8.32 -23.95
CA ASN A 172 7.54 9.57 -24.62
C ASN A 172 6.85 9.26 -25.95
N VAL A 173 5.59 9.65 -26.07
CA VAL A 173 4.79 9.48 -27.29
C VAL A 173 4.22 10.83 -27.75
N PRO A 174 3.99 11.03 -29.07
CA PRO A 174 3.43 12.27 -29.58
C PRO A 174 1.94 12.43 -29.22
N ALA A 175 1.48 13.69 -29.11
CA ALA A 175 0.06 13.99 -29.00
C ALA A 175 -0.71 13.46 -30.24
N GLY A 176 -1.93 12.96 -30.02
CA GLY A 176 -2.75 12.31 -31.06
C GLY A 176 -2.56 10.80 -31.17
N THR A 177 -1.64 10.22 -30.39
CA THR A 177 -1.45 8.76 -30.28
C THR A 177 -2.73 8.06 -29.83
N SER A 178 -3.13 6.98 -30.49
CA SER A 178 -4.35 6.22 -30.17
C SER A 178 -4.14 4.71 -30.27
N GLY A 179 -4.97 3.95 -29.56
CA GLY A 179 -4.98 2.49 -29.60
C GLY A 179 -3.75 1.83 -29.00
N VAL A 180 -3.09 2.46 -28.02
CA VAL A 180 -1.88 1.90 -27.42
C VAL A 180 -2.23 0.94 -26.29
N ARG A 181 -1.43 -0.11 -26.20
CA ARG A 181 -1.52 -1.18 -25.21
C ARG A 181 -0.15 -1.40 -24.59
N ILE A 182 -0.08 -1.38 -23.26
CA ILE A 182 1.11 -1.74 -22.49
C ILE A 182 0.72 -2.85 -21.53
N TRP A 183 1.51 -3.91 -21.51
CA TRP A 183 1.34 -5.00 -20.56
C TRP A 183 2.70 -5.45 -20.06
N ALA A 184 2.71 -5.99 -18.86
CA ALA A 184 3.91 -6.56 -18.29
C ALA A 184 4.00 -8.06 -18.54
N ARG A 185 5.23 -8.57 -18.42
CA ARG A 185 5.58 -9.96 -18.64
C ARG A 185 6.34 -10.49 -17.44
N THR A 186 6.10 -11.75 -17.07
CA THR A 186 6.76 -12.40 -15.93
C THR A 186 7.55 -13.63 -16.37
N GLY A 187 8.58 -13.99 -15.60
CA GLY A 187 9.38 -15.19 -15.85
C GLY A 187 10.13 -15.17 -17.19
N CYS A 188 10.54 -13.99 -17.66
CA CYS A 188 11.17 -13.84 -18.96
C CYS A 188 12.67 -14.18 -18.95
N SER A 189 13.14 -14.83 -20.00
CA SER A 189 14.56 -15.00 -20.33
C SER A 189 14.75 -14.77 -21.82
N PHE A 190 15.62 -13.82 -22.18
CA PHE A 190 15.95 -13.48 -23.55
C PHE A 190 17.46 -13.63 -23.78
N ASP A 191 17.84 -14.03 -24.98
CA ASP A 191 19.22 -13.99 -25.45
C ASP A 191 19.61 -12.58 -25.92
N GLU A 192 20.87 -12.41 -26.30
CA GLU A 192 21.41 -11.12 -26.78
C GLU A 192 20.73 -10.61 -28.07
N SER A 193 20.10 -11.50 -28.84
CA SER A 193 19.35 -11.15 -30.03
C SER A 193 17.88 -10.77 -29.75
N GLY A 194 17.46 -10.83 -28.48
CA GLY A 194 16.10 -10.52 -28.06
C GLY A 194 15.10 -11.66 -28.27
N HIS A 195 15.58 -12.88 -28.58
CA HIS A 195 14.73 -14.07 -28.65
C HIS A 195 14.70 -14.76 -27.29
N GLY A 196 13.52 -15.22 -26.87
CA GLY A 196 13.39 -15.72 -25.51
C GLY A 196 12.12 -16.48 -25.23
N GLN A 197 11.75 -16.48 -23.97
CA GLN A 197 10.46 -16.98 -23.50
C GLN A 197 10.06 -16.24 -22.22
N CYS A 198 8.77 -16.00 -22.03
CA CYS A 198 8.16 -15.53 -20.79
C CYS A 198 7.09 -16.52 -20.33
N GLN A 199 6.88 -16.57 -19.02
CA GLN A 199 5.81 -17.35 -18.41
C GLN A 199 4.43 -16.73 -18.67
N THR A 200 4.35 -15.40 -18.65
CA THR A 200 3.15 -14.65 -19.03
C THR A 200 3.47 -13.64 -20.12
N SER A 201 2.55 -13.49 -21.07
CA SER A 201 2.64 -12.54 -22.18
C SER A 201 3.96 -12.62 -22.97
N ASP A 202 4.20 -13.79 -23.57
CA ASP A 202 5.43 -14.15 -24.28
C ASP A 202 5.72 -13.35 -25.56
N CYS A 203 4.69 -12.73 -26.14
CA CYS A 203 4.75 -11.94 -27.36
C CYS A 203 5.52 -12.65 -28.48
N ASN A 204 5.12 -13.89 -28.76
CA ASN A 204 5.74 -14.76 -29.75
C ASN A 204 7.26 -14.90 -29.57
N ARG A 205 7.73 -15.03 -28.33
CA ARG A 205 9.14 -15.23 -27.96
C ARG A 205 10.06 -14.06 -28.30
N GLN A 206 9.50 -12.88 -28.53
CA GLN A 206 10.24 -11.68 -28.90
C GLN A 206 10.27 -10.68 -27.73
N LEU A 207 11.46 -10.14 -27.45
CA LEU A 207 11.62 -9.02 -26.52
C LEU A 207 10.88 -7.78 -27.06
N GLN A 208 11.02 -7.51 -28.36
CA GLN A 208 10.33 -6.41 -29.06
C GLN A 208 9.05 -6.94 -29.74
N CYS A 209 7.91 -6.64 -29.15
CA CYS A 209 6.61 -7.03 -29.69
C CYS A 209 6.37 -6.47 -31.08
N GLN A 210 5.94 -7.33 -32.01
CA GLN A 210 5.52 -6.96 -33.37
C GLN A 210 3.99 -6.88 -33.52
N GLY A 211 3.24 -7.14 -32.44
CA GLY A 211 1.79 -7.12 -32.41
C GLY A 211 1.25 -7.35 -31.00
N TYR A 212 -0.07 -7.35 -30.88
CA TYR A 212 -0.74 -7.63 -29.61
C TYR A 212 -0.57 -9.09 -29.21
N ASP A 213 -0.28 -9.33 -27.93
CA ASP A 213 -0.31 -10.67 -27.34
C ASP A 213 -1.70 -10.93 -26.74
N ALA A 214 -2.21 -12.15 -26.91
CA ALA A 214 -3.62 -12.47 -26.73
C ALA A 214 -3.95 -13.12 -25.38
N SER A 215 -3.05 -13.14 -24.38
CA SER A 215 -3.45 -13.77 -23.11
C SER A 215 -2.65 -13.38 -21.85
N ARG A 216 -3.40 -13.29 -20.73
CA ARG A 216 -2.96 -13.32 -19.34
C ARG A 216 -2.03 -12.19 -18.93
N ASN A 217 -2.53 -10.96 -19.05
CA ASN A 217 -1.87 -9.81 -18.46
C ASN A 217 -2.85 -8.81 -17.87
N THR A 218 -2.34 -8.08 -16.88
CA THR A 218 -2.86 -6.76 -16.55
C THR A 218 -2.48 -5.85 -17.72
N LEU A 219 -3.46 -5.18 -18.32
CA LEU A 219 -3.30 -4.36 -19.52
C LEU A 219 -3.54 -2.89 -19.19
N VAL A 220 -2.67 -2.00 -19.66
CA VAL A 220 -2.94 -0.56 -19.73
C VAL A 220 -3.30 -0.21 -21.17
N GLU A 221 -4.41 0.47 -21.36
CA GLU A 221 -4.82 1.04 -22.64
C GLU A 221 -4.77 2.57 -22.54
N TYR A 222 -4.26 3.24 -23.58
CA TYR A 222 -4.31 4.71 -23.60
C TYR A 222 -4.42 5.31 -25.01
N ALA A 223 -4.95 6.52 -25.05
CA ALA A 223 -5.00 7.40 -26.21
C ALA A 223 -4.88 8.86 -25.75
N LEU A 224 -4.01 9.64 -26.38
CA LEU A 224 -3.66 11.01 -25.96
C LEU A 224 -4.16 12.05 -26.94
N ASN A 225 -4.65 13.18 -26.44
CA ASN A 225 -5.17 14.31 -27.21
C ASN A 225 -6.23 13.88 -28.26
N GLN A 226 -7.27 13.19 -27.79
CA GLN A 226 -8.36 12.66 -28.61
C GLN A 226 -9.53 13.66 -28.65
N PHE A 227 -10.78 13.18 -28.58
CA PHE A 227 -11.98 14.03 -28.60
C PHE A 227 -11.91 15.12 -27.52
N ASN A 228 -12.16 16.37 -27.90
CA ASN A 228 -12.06 17.55 -27.02
C ASN A 228 -10.67 17.77 -26.38
N ASN A 229 -9.59 17.33 -27.02
CA ASN A 229 -8.22 17.41 -26.49
C ASN A 229 -8.05 16.67 -25.15
N LEU A 230 -8.83 15.61 -24.93
CA LEU A 230 -8.76 14.80 -23.73
C LEU A 230 -7.87 13.58 -23.94
N ASP A 231 -7.18 13.20 -22.87
CA ASP A 231 -6.47 11.94 -22.75
C ASP A 231 -7.39 10.88 -22.14
N PHE A 232 -7.34 9.67 -22.66
CA PHE A 232 -8.10 8.52 -22.19
C PHE A 232 -7.11 7.41 -21.84
N PHE A 233 -7.23 6.86 -20.64
CA PHE A 233 -6.42 5.72 -20.23
C PHE A 233 -7.16 4.90 -19.18
N ASP A 234 -6.97 3.59 -19.21
CA ASP A 234 -7.55 2.65 -18.26
C ASP A 234 -6.60 1.47 -18.02
N ILE A 235 -6.85 0.75 -16.92
CA ILE A 235 -6.27 -0.57 -16.67
C ILE A 235 -7.39 -1.57 -16.88
N SER A 236 -7.20 -2.44 -17.85
CA SER A 236 -8.11 -3.52 -18.21
C SER A 236 -7.58 -4.84 -17.68
N LEU A 237 -8.50 -5.62 -17.10
CA LEU A 237 -8.26 -6.99 -16.63
C LEU A 237 -9.02 -8.02 -17.46
N VAL A 238 -9.55 -7.60 -18.61
CA VAL A 238 -10.35 -8.46 -19.50
C VAL A 238 -9.56 -9.67 -19.96
N ASP A 239 -8.26 -9.49 -20.23
CA ASP A 239 -7.36 -10.55 -20.70
C ASP A 239 -6.68 -11.31 -19.56
N GLY A 240 -6.95 -10.94 -18.30
CA GLY A 240 -6.45 -11.57 -17.08
C GLY A 240 -5.74 -10.60 -16.14
N PHE A 241 -5.01 -11.16 -15.17
CA PHE A 241 -4.14 -10.42 -14.26
C PHE A 241 -2.85 -11.23 -14.08
N ASN A 242 -1.69 -10.56 -14.19
CA ASN A 242 -0.40 -11.20 -13.97
C ASN A 242 0.51 -10.42 -13.03
N ILE A 243 0.41 -9.09 -13.02
CA ILE A 243 1.09 -8.26 -12.02
C ILE A 243 0.24 -7.04 -11.66
N PRO A 244 0.45 -6.48 -10.46
CA PRO A 244 -0.03 -5.14 -10.16
C PRO A 244 0.66 -4.08 -11.02
N MET A 245 -0.08 -3.05 -11.46
CA MET A 245 0.45 -1.95 -12.28
C MET A 245 -0.11 -0.59 -11.88
N GLU A 246 0.67 0.45 -12.17
CA GLU A 246 0.28 1.85 -12.08
C GLU A 246 0.60 2.54 -13.42
N PHE A 247 -0.31 3.38 -13.88
CA PHE A 247 -0.09 4.23 -15.05
C PHE A 247 -0.41 5.68 -14.70
N SER A 248 0.61 6.53 -14.75
CA SER A 248 0.56 7.92 -14.30
C SER A 248 1.20 8.84 -15.34
N PRO A 249 0.56 9.97 -15.70
CA PRO A 249 1.17 10.94 -16.59
C PRO A 249 2.37 11.62 -15.91
N GLU A 250 3.46 11.79 -16.64
CA GLU A 250 4.63 12.55 -16.20
C GLU A 250 4.53 13.98 -16.79
N ASN A 251 4.45 15.00 -15.94
CA ASN A 251 4.36 16.42 -16.33
C ASN A 251 3.03 16.88 -16.99
N SER A 252 1.89 16.40 -16.50
CA SER A 252 0.58 16.92 -16.93
C SER A 252 0.17 18.20 -16.18
N GLU A 253 -0.27 19.23 -16.92
CA GLU A 253 -0.76 20.51 -16.35
C GLU A 253 -2.16 20.40 -15.69
N GLY A 254 -2.84 19.24 -15.76
CA GLY A 254 -4.20 19.09 -15.26
C GLY A 254 -4.57 17.72 -14.68
N CYS A 255 -3.73 16.68 -14.86
CA CYS A 255 -3.97 15.34 -14.35
C CYS A 255 -2.76 14.89 -13.52
N THR A 256 -2.85 15.04 -12.20
CA THR A 256 -1.76 14.67 -11.27
C THR A 256 -1.93 13.30 -10.64
N ARG A 257 -3.05 12.62 -10.94
CA ARG A 257 -3.41 11.32 -10.39
C ARG A 257 -3.53 10.31 -11.51
N GLY A 258 -2.66 9.30 -11.48
CA GLY A 258 -2.75 8.15 -12.37
C GLY A 258 -3.84 7.16 -11.95
N ILE A 259 -3.84 6.02 -12.62
CA ILE A 259 -4.66 4.86 -12.30
C ILE A 259 -3.79 3.73 -11.77
N GLU A 260 -4.35 2.97 -10.84
CA GLU A 260 -3.64 1.94 -10.09
C GLU A 260 -4.48 0.67 -10.03
N CYS A 261 -3.86 -0.46 -10.35
CA CYS A 261 -4.34 -1.79 -10.04
C CYS A 261 -3.24 -2.47 -9.23
N THR A 262 -3.17 -2.14 -7.94
CA THR A 262 -2.02 -2.43 -7.06
C THR A 262 -2.21 -3.67 -6.19
N THR A 263 -3.43 -4.17 -6.06
CA THR A 263 -3.75 -5.38 -5.31
C THR A 263 -3.55 -6.62 -6.17
N ASP A 264 -2.83 -7.61 -5.65
CA ASP A 264 -2.81 -8.94 -6.24
C ASP A 264 -4.20 -9.60 -6.08
N ILE A 265 -4.90 -9.76 -7.20
CA ILE A 265 -6.21 -10.39 -7.25
C ILE A 265 -6.13 -11.89 -7.59
N ASN A 266 -4.98 -12.40 -8.05
CA ASN A 266 -4.82 -13.83 -8.36
C ASN A 266 -5.08 -14.68 -7.12
N GLY A 267 -4.57 -14.26 -5.95
CA GLY A 267 -4.79 -14.97 -4.68
C GLY A 267 -6.25 -15.00 -4.20
N GLN A 268 -7.15 -14.22 -4.82
CA GLN A 268 -8.58 -14.18 -4.49
C GLN A 268 -9.43 -14.98 -5.48
N CYS A 269 -8.87 -15.36 -6.63
CA CYS A 269 -9.56 -16.15 -7.64
C CYS A 269 -9.70 -17.62 -7.20
N PRO A 270 -10.80 -18.30 -7.55
CA PRO A 270 -10.88 -19.75 -7.48
C PRO A 270 -9.68 -20.39 -8.18
N ASN A 271 -9.16 -21.50 -7.65
CA ASN A 271 -7.93 -22.13 -8.17
C ASN A 271 -7.94 -22.35 -9.69
N ASP A 272 -9.10 -22.70 -10.25
CA ASP A 272 -9.26 -22.94 -11.70
C ASP A 272 -9.12 -21.68 -12.57
N LEU A 273 -9.24 -20.50 -11.95
CA LEU A 273 -9.15 -19.18 -12.58
C LEU A 273 -7.84 -18.46 -12.24
N GLN A 274 -6.97 -19.05 -11.41
CA GLN A 274 -5.67 -18.46 -11.07
C GLN A 274 -4.72 -18.57 -12.26
N ALA A 275 -4.09 -17.45 -12.59
CA ALA A 275 -2.94 -17.44 -13.50
C ALA A 275 -1.63 -17.48 -12.69
N PRO A 276 -0.58 -18.12 -13.22
CA PRO A 276 0.76 -17.95 -12.67
C PRO A 276 1.22 -16.50 -12.86
N GLY A 277 1.72 -15.86 -11.80
CA GLY A 277 2.19 -14.47 -11.84
C GLY A 277 2.33 -13.92 -10.44
#